data_AF-A0A7J6B1J1-F1
#
_entry.id   AF-A0A7J6B1J1-F1
#
_cell.length_a   1.000
_cell.length_b   1.000
_cell.length_c   1.000
_cell.angle_alpha   90.00
_cell.angle_beta   90.00
_cell.angle_gamma   90.00
#
_symmetry.space_group_name_H-M   'P 1'
#
loop_
_entity.id
_entity.type
_entity.pdbx_description
1 polymer ?
#
loop_
_entity_poly.entity_id
_entity_poly.type
_entity_poly.pdbx_seq_one_letter_code
_entity_poly.pdbx_strand_id
1 'polypeptide(L)'
;MEFSPLAVMLLLISLIQVSHPQEKPKPFLRVNPQSSVYTGDTITLICELQSTGWEFHWFKYNQYMQRLNTVVTDTNTLNMTVNNAEETVYMCLARRQSMMGEIYTELSDPVKITEREERPRADLSVSPQSWLTEGDSVTLSCEVTDSSTNWTFSWFTAVPYRDGLTQIKNNHGYIMHVELFSDSSRGSGGKYTLSPAALNHTGVYMCRGERGEPVLHTQYSNPQPLWITGESPPVSLIINPSRTQHFTKDSLSLSCEDQSKSTGWTVRQYTYSERVLDCSRWGSFTGSTCK
;
A
#
# COMPACT_ATOMS: atom_id res chain seq x y z
N MET A 1 6.99 -86.72 -22.32
CA MET A 1 6.11 -85.63 -21.86
C MET A 1 6.40 -84.44 -22.76
N GLU A 2 5.60 -84.28 -23.79
CA GLU A 2 5.68 -83.17 -24.75
C GLU A 2 5.04 -81.94 -24.07
N PHE A 3 5.85 -80.95 -23.72
CA PHE A 3 5.32 -79.68 -23.19
C PHE A 3 4.74 -78.89 -24.37
N SER A 4 3.42 -78.68 -24.32
CA SER A 4 2.70 -77.89 -25.33
C SER A 4 3.37 -76.52 -25.53
N PRO A 5 3.68 -76.10 -26.77
CA PRO A 5 4.36 -74.84 -27.06
C PRO A 5 3.54 -73.60 -26.59
N LEU A 6 2.23 -73.78 -26.38
CA LEU A 6 1.35 -72.76 -25.81
C LEU A 6 1.65 -72.46 -24.33
N ALA A 7 2.10 -73.45 -23.56
CA ALA A 7 2.43 -73.27 -22.14
C ALA A 7 3.73 -72.47 -21.94
N VAL A 8 4.69 -72.63 -22.85
CA VAL A 8 5.95 -71.86 -22.85
C VAL A 8 5.72 -70.41 -23.32
N MET A 9 4.83 -70.21 -24.31
CA MET A 9 4.47 -68.87 -24.80
C MET A 9 3.72 -68.04 -23.75
N LEU A 10 2.85 -68.63 -22.93
CA LEU A 10 2.13 -67.90 -21.87
C LEU A 10 3.04 -67.48 -20.70
N LEU A 11 4.10 -68.22 -20.41
CA LEU A 11 5.11 -67.87 -19.40
C LEU A 11 6.04 -66.72 -19.83
N LEU A 12 6.22 -66.51 -21.14
CA LEU A 12 7.03 -65.41 -21.66
C LEU A 12 6.28 -64.06 -21.65
N ILE A 13 4.95 -64.07 -21.68
CA ILE A 13 4.13 -62.84 -21.68
C ILE A 13 3.98 -62.27 -20.26
N SER A 14 4.15 -63.09 -19.20
CA SER A 14 4.09 -62.65 -17.80
C SER A 14 5.42 -62.07 -17.26
N LEU A 15 6.51 -62.14 -18.03
CA LEU A 15 7.83 -61.58 -17.66
C LEU A 15 8.12 -60.21 -18.31
N ILE A 16 7.22 -59.69 -19.14
CA ILE A 16 7.32 -58.33 -19.65
C ILE A 16 6.77 -57.40 -18.57
N GLN A 17 7.66 -56.97 -17.66
CA GLN A 17 7.41 -55.78 -16.86
C GLN A 17 7.22 -54.62 -17.84
N VAL A 18 5.97 -54.24 -18.10
CA VAL A 18 5.66 -52.97 -18.76
C VAL A 18 6.11 -51.88 -17.81
N SER A 19 7.36 -51.45 -17.94
CA SER A 19 7.86 -50.27 -17.28
C SER A 19 7.11 -49.08 -17.87
N HIS A 20 6.05 -48.64 -17.20
CA HIS A 20 5.51 -47.30 -17.44
C HIS A 20 6.69 -46.32 -17.31
N PRO A 21 6.94 -45.46 -18.30
CA PRO A 21 7.92 -44.40 -18.12
C PRO A 21 7.48 -43.60 -16.90
N GLN A 22 8.31 -43.63 -15.85
CA GLN A 22 8.04 -42.92 -14.61
C GLN A 22 8.15 -41.43 -14.93
N GLU A 23 7.00 -40.80 -15.20
CA GLU A 23 6.92 -39.37 -15.45
C GLU A 23 7.56 -38.64 -14.26
N LYS A 24 8.55 -37.79 -14.55
CA LYS A 24 9.24 -37.05 -13.50
C LYS A 24 8.24 -36.06 -12.92
N PRO A 25 8.07 -35.99 -11.59
CA PRO A 25 7.13 -35.03 -11.02
C PRO A 25 7.60 -33.61 -11.33
N LYS A 26 6.66 -32.70 -11.61
CA LYS A 26 6.95 -31.27 -11.83
C LYS A 26 6.58 -30.47 -10.57
N PRO A 27 7.53 -29.73 -9.98
CA PRO A 27 7.26 -28.92 -8.81
C PRO A 27 6.45 -27.66 -9.15
N PHE A 28 5.61 -27.20 -8.21
CA PHE A 28 4.87 -25.95 -8.34
C PHE A 28 5.54 -24.85 -7.52
N LEU A 29 6.02 -23.81 -8.20
CA LEU A 29 6.70 -22.68 -7.55
C LEU A 29 5.70 -21.56 -7.24
N ARG A 30 5.61 -21.17 -5.97
CA ARG A 30 4.80 -20.03 -5.51
C ARG A 30 5.62 -19.01 -4.75
N VAL A 31 5.12 -17.78 -4.67
CA VAL A 31 5.73 -16.65 -3.96
C VAL A 31 4.80 -16.22 -2.84
N ASN A 32 5.36 -15.94 -1.67
CA ASN A 32 4.64 -15.37 -0.55
C ASN A 32 5.34 -14.07 -0.08
N PRO A 33 4.61 -12.94 0.01
CA PRO A 33 3.22 -12.73 -0.40
C PRO A 33 3.03 -12.79 -1.93
N GLN A 34 1.82 -13.13 -2.39
CA GLN A 34 1.46 -13.14 -3.81
C GLN A 34 1.22 -11.73 -4.41
N SER A 35 1.33 -10.68 -3.60
CA SER A 35 1.00 -9.29 -3.96
C SER A 35 2.18 -8.53 -4.59
N SER A 36 1.96 -7.25 -4.90
CA SER A 36 3.03 -6.32 -5.29
C SER A 36 4.18 -6.32 -4.27
N VAL A 37 5.41 -6.42 -4.77
CA VAL A 37 6.64 -6.47 -3.98
C VAL A 37 7.44 -5.19 -4.22
N TYR A 38 7.89 -4.56 -3.15
CA TYR A 38 8.66 -3.33 -3.18
C TYR A 38 10.11 -3.57 -2.78
N THR A 39 11.00 -2.63 -3.09
CA THR A 39 12.41 -2.69 -2.68
C THR A 39 12.50 -2.84 -1.15
N GLY A 40 13.30 -3.80 -0.70
CA GLY A 40 13.48 -4.13 0.71
C GLY A 40 12.49 -5.15 1.26
N ASP A 41 11.43 -5.50 0.51
CA ASP A 41 10.53 -6.57 0.93
C ASP A 41 11.27 -7.92 0.95
N THR A 42 11.03 -8.69 2.00
CA THR A 42 11.47 -10.08 2.08
C THR A 42 10.35 -10.97 1.59
N ILE A 43 10.61 -11.69 0.50
CA ILE A 43 9.70 -12.69 -0.06
C ILE A 43 10.22 -14.09 0.21
N THR A 44 9.28 -15.01 0.37
CA THR A 44 9.55 -16.44 0.48
C THR A 44 9.07 -17.13 -0.78
N LEU A 45 10.01 -17.73 -1.52
CA LEU A 45 9.70 -18.67 -2.59
C LEU A 45 9.45 -20.04 -1.97
N ILE A 46 8.41 -20.75 -2.43
CA ILE A 46 8.04 -22.07 -1.93
C ILE A 46 7.91 -23.01 -3.13
N CYS A 47 8.72 -24.07 -3.14
CA CYS A 47 8.69 -25.12 -4.14
C CYS A 47 7.80 -26.26 -3.61
N GLU A 48 6.57 -26.37 -4.11
CA GLU A 48 5.61 -27.37 -3.65
C GLU A 48 5.76 -28.68 -4.41
N LEU A 49 5.86 -29.77 -3.66
CA LEU A 49 6.01 -31.13 -4.17
C LEU A 49 5.34 -32.11 -3.21
N GLN A 50 4.60 -33.10 -3.73
CA GLN A 50 3.78 -34.02 -2.92
C GLN A 50 4.58 -35.15 -2.22
N SER A 51 5.82 -34.89 -1.80
CA SER A 51 6.68 -35.92 -1.17
C SER A 51 7.80 -35.28 -0.32
N THR A 52 8.32 -36.01 0.65
CA THR A 52 9.38 -35.58 1.58
C THR A 52 10.76 -36.16 1.21
N GLY A 53 11.82 -35.59 1.78
CA GLY A 53 13.20 -36.05 1.59
C GLY A 53 13.87 -35.58 0.30
N TRP A 54 13.52 -34.39 -0.17
CA TRP A 54 14.11 -33.77 -1.36
C TRP A 54 15.12 -32.69 -0.99
N GLU A 55 16.22 -32.65 -1.73
CA GLU A 55 17.15 -31.53 -1.80
C GLU A 55 16.67 -30.59 -2.92
N PHE A 56 16.40 -29.33 -2.61
CA PHE A 56 15.88 -28.34 -3.53
C PHE A 56 17.00 -27.48 -4.11
N HIS A 57 16.99 -27.34 -5.43
CA HIS A 57 17.89 -26.50 -6.20
C HIS A 57 17.10 -25.32 -6.74
N TRP A 58 17.57 -24.13 -6.40
CA TRP A 58 16.95 -22.87 -6.77
C TRP A 58 17.82 -22.17 -7.80
N PHE A 59 17.20 -21.74 -8.89
CA PHE A 59 17.88 -21.05 -9.98
C PHE A 59 17.36 -19.63 -10.09
N LYS A 60 18.28 -18.65 -10.04
CA LYS A 60 18.00 -17.23 -10.29
C LYS A 60 18.51 -16.85 -11.66
N TYR A 61 17.66 -16.25 -12.47
CA TYR A 61 17.97 -15.74 -13.81
C TYR A 61 17.66 -14.26 -13.94
N ASN A 62 18.32 -13.58 -14.88
CA ASN A 62 17.91 -12.25 -15.33
C ASN A 62 16.79 -12.33 -16.38
N GLN A 63 16.27 -11.18 -16.80
CA GLN A 63 15.27 -11.04 -17.88
C GLN A 63 15.68 -11.70 -19.22
N TYR A 64 16.98 -11.89 -19.45
CA TYR A 64 17.52 -12.54 -20.65
C TYR A 64 17.78 -14.05 -20.46
N MET A 65 17.26 -14.66 -19.39
CA MET A 65 17.44 -16.08 -19.05
C MET A 65 18.92 -16.48 -18.82
N GLN A 66 19.78 -15.53 -18.48
CA GLN A 66 21.15 -15.82 -18.05
C GLN A 66 21.15 -16.14 -16.55
N ARG A 67 21.82 -17.25 -16.19
CA ARG A 67 21.87 -17.74 -14.81
C ARG A 67 22.73 -16.81 -13.96
N LEU A 68 22.13 -16.19 -12.95
CA LEU A 68 22.79 -15.29 -12.00
C LEU A 68 23.30 -16.04 -10.77
N ASN A 69 22.51 -16.98 -10.24
CA ASN A 69 22.85 -17.70 -9.02
C ASN A 69 22.20 -19.09 -8.98
N THR A 70 22.77 -19.99 -8.17
CA THR A 70 22.19 -21.29 -7.81
C THR A 70 22.37 -21.53 -6.32
N VAL A 71 21.28 -21.91 -5.65
CA VAL A 71 21.27 -22.20 -4.21
C VAL A 71 20.69 -23.60 -4.00
N VAL A 72 21.33 -24.39 -3.15
CA VAL A 72 20.90 -25.76 -2.82
C VAL A 72 20.51 -25.81 -1.34
N THR A 73 19.32 -26.31 -1.02
CA THR A 73 18.76 -26.35 0.33
C THR A 73 17.94 -27.62 0.57
N ASP A 74 17.96 -28.17 1.77
CA ASP A 74 17.04 -29.26 2.16
C ASP A 74 15.61 -28.76 2.43
N THR A 75 15.44 -27.44 2.56
CA THR A 75 14.14 -26.80 2.73
C THR A 75 13.52 -26.50 1.37
N ASN A 76 12.20 -26.68 1.28
CA ASN A 76 11.44 -26.32 0.09
C ASN A 76 11.12 -24.82 0.00
N THR A 77 11.76 -24.01 0.86
CA THR A 77 11.60 -22.56 0.92
C THR A 77 12.93 -21.85 0.71
N LEU A 78 12.87 -20.71 0.02
CA LEU A 78 13.98 -19.79 -0.16
C LEU A 78 13.53 -18.36 0.19
N ASN A 79 14.15 -17.77 1.20
CA ASN A 79 13.92 -16.37 1.57
C ASN A 79 14.87 -15.48 0.78
N MET A 80 14.36 -14.36 0.28
CA MET A 80 15.18 -13.36 -0.40
C MET A 80 14.63 -11.96 -0.18
N THR A 81 15.53 -10.98 -0.20
CA THR A 81 15.18 -9.56 -0.17
C THR A 81 15.16 -9.02 -1.59
N VAL A 82 14.13 -8.25 -1.95
CA VAL A 82 14.04 -7.59 -3.25
C VAL A 82 14.93 -6.36 -3.27
N ASN A 83 15.97 -6.40 -4.10
CA ASN A 83 16.99 -5.36 -4.23
C ASN A 83 17.43 -5.11 -5.69
N ASN A 84 16.71 -5.69 -6.65
CA ASN A 84 17.09 -5.72 -8.05
C ASN A 84 16.15 -4.83 -8.87
N ALA A 85 16.69 -3.74 -9.44
CA ALA A 85 15.99 -2.82 -10.34
C ALA A 85 15.40 -3.49 -11.60
N GLU A 86 15.87 -4.69 -11.95
CA GLU A 86 15.45 -5.43 -13.13
C GLU A 86 14.60 -6.67 -12.79
N GLU A 87 13.73 -7.04 -13.73
CA GLU A 87 12.94 -8.28 -13.66
C GLU A 87 13.86 -9.50 -13.47
N THR A 88 13.59 -10.25 -12.41
CA THR A 88 14.33 -11.46 -12.05
C THR A 88 13.42 -12.68 -12.16
N VAL A 89 13.91 -13.77 -12.74
CA VAL A 89 13.14 -15.01 -12.93
C VAL A 89 13.68 -16.11 -12.01
N TYR A 90 12.78 -16.80 -11.32
CA TYR A 90 13.09 -17.90 -10.43
C TYR A 90 12.48 -19.22 -10.90
N MET A 91 13.23 -20.30 -10.73
CA MET A 91 12.79 -21.67 -10.98
C MET A 91 13.34 -22.58 -9.88
N CYS A 92 12.63 -23.66 -9.56
CA CYS A 92 13.11 -24.70 -8.66
C CYS A 92 13.12 -26.08 -9.33
N LEU A 93 14.04 -26.93 -8.88
CA LEU A 93 14.06 -28.37 -9.14
C LEU A 93 14.42 -29.09 -7.84
N ALA A 94 13.99 -30.33 -7.69
CA ALA A 94 14.30 -31.16 -6.54
C ALA A 94 15.06 -32.43 -6.94
N ARG A 95 15.96 -32.86 -6.07
CA ARG A 95 16.81 -34.05 -6.21
C ARG A 95 16.65 -34.93 -4.98
N ARG A 96 16.61 -36.24 -5.16
CA ARG A 96 16.61 -37.22 -4.06
C ARG A 96 17.40 -38.46 -4.43
N GLN A 97 18.10 -39.01 -3.43
CA GLN A 97 18.77 -40.30 -3.57
C GLN A 97 17.78 -41.46 -3.55
N SER A 98 17.91 -42.40 -4.48
CA SER A 98 17.16 -43.66 -4.54
C SER A 98 18.10 -44.84 -4.71
N MET A 99 17.59 -46.06 -4.48
CA MET A 99 18.35 -47.30 -4.71
C MET A 99 18.78 -47.46 -6.16
N MET A 100 18.05 -46.86 -7.11
CA MET A 100 18.34 -46.88 -8.55
C MET A 100 19.20 -45.68 -9.00
N GLY A 101 19.74 -44.90 -8.07
CA GLY A 101 20.53 -43.70 -8.36
C GLY A 101 19.80 -42.40 -8.00
N GLU A 102 20.21 -41.30 -8.62
CA GLU A 102 19.67 -39.98 -8.33
C GLU A 102 18.39 -39.72 -9.13
N ILE A 103 17.32 -39.35 -8.41
CA ILE A 103 16.04 -38.96 -9.02
C ILE A 103 15.96 -37.45 -9.01
N TYR A 104 15.66 -36.88 -10.18
CA TYR A 104 15.44 -35.46 -10.39
C TYR A 104 14.00 -35.22 -10.81
N THR A 105 13.41 -34.15 -10.30
CA THR A 105 12.14 -33.61 -10.81
C THR A 105 12.35 -32.89 -12.14
N GLU A 106 11.26 -32.50 -12.78
CA GLU A 106 11.33 -31.45 -13.80
C GLU A 106 11.62 -30.09 -13.16
N LEU A 107 11.98 -29.11 -13.99
CA LEU A 107 12.03 -27.71 -13.56
C LEU A 107 10.61 -27.18 -13.38
N SER A 108 10.40 -26.36 -12.34
CA SER A 108 9.15 -25.64 -12.15
C SER A 108 8.89 -24.67 -13.30
N ASP A 109 7.63 -24.25 -13.44
CA ASP A 109 7.34 -23.07 -14.24
C ASP A 109 8.06 -21.83 -13.66
N PRO A 110 8.52 -20.89 -14.50
CA PRO A 110 9.19 -19.68 -14.05
C PRO A 110 8.24 -18.76 -13.29
N VAL A 111 8.73 -18.19 -12.20
CA VAL A 111 8.08 -17.05 -11.56
C VAL A 111 8.91 -15.79 -11.73
N LYS A 112 8.28 -14.73 -12.22
CA LYS A 112 8.87 -13.42 -12.47
C LYS A 112 8.64 -12.52 -11.27
N ILE A 113 9.71 -11.94 -10.75
CA ILE A 113 9.68 -10.92 -9.70
C ILE A 113 10.12 -9.61 -10.33
N THR A 114 9.21 -8.63 -10.33
CA THR A 114 9.46 -7.29 -10.86
C THR A 114 9.44 -6.30 -9.71
N GLU A 115 10.46 -5.46 -9.64
CA GLU A 115 10.48 -4.31 -8.74
C GLU A 115 9.42 -3.28 -9.17
N ARG A 116 8.61 -2.81 -8.23
CA ARG A 116 7.82 -1.59 -8.43
C ARG A 116 8.61 -0.41 -7.89
N GLU A 117 9.08 0.45 -8.79
CA GLU A 117 9.83 1.67 -8.42
C GLU A 117 8.97 2.66 -7.62
N GLU A 118 7.67 2.71 -7.88
CA GLU A 118 6.77 3.63 -7.20
C GLU A 118 6.23 3.03 -5.90
N ARG A 119 6.57 3.70 -4.78
CA ARG A 119 5.99 3.43 -3.47
C ARG A 119 4.46 3.48 -3.56
N PRO A 120 3.75 2.55 -2.90
CA PRO A 120 2.30 2.57 -2.89
C PRO A 120 1.83 3.83 -2.20
N ARG A 121 0.61 4.25 -2.53
CA ARG A 121 -0.02 5.43 -1.98
C ARG A 121 -1.08 5.01 -0.98
N ALA A 122 -1.09 5.66 0.19
CA ALA A 122 -2.17 5.46 1.15
C ALA A 122 -3.47 6.11 0.63
N ASP A 123 -4.61 5.50 0.89
CA ASP A 123 -5.93 6.03 0.57
C ASP A 123 -6.67 6.36 1.86
N LEU A 124 -7.17 7.60 1.94
CA LEU A 124 -7.82 8.13 3.12
C LEU A 124 -9.30 8.35 2.82
N SER A 125 -10.15 7.71 3.63
CA SER A 125 -11.60 7.87 3.60
C SER A 125 -12.14 8.37 4.95
N VAL A 126 -13.30 9.01 4.92
CA VAL A 126 -13.98 9.56 6.11
C VAL A 126 -15.40 9.03 6.11
N SER A 127 -15.88 8.58 7.27
CA SER A 127 -17.24 8.07 7.44
C SER A 127 -17.84 8.50 8.78
N PRO A 128 -19.04 9.10 8.79
CA PRO A 128 -19.86 9.47 7.63
C PRO A 128 -19.32 10.69 6.86
N GLN A 129 -19.64 10.82 5.57
CA GLN A 129 -19.29 11.98 4.71
C GLN A 129 -20.20 13.21 4.95
N SER A 130 -20.81 13.34 6.13
CA SER A 130 -21.82 14.35 6.46
C SER A 130 -21.24 15.66 6.99
N TRP A 131 -22.09 16.70 7.04
CA TRP A 131 -21.86 17.91 7.82
C TRP A 131 -21.84 17.53 9.31
N LEU A 132 -20.67 17.57 9.93
CA LEU A 132 -20.51 17.17 11.33
C LEU A 132 -20.82 18.34 12.24
N THR A 133 -21.64 18.09 13.25
CA THR A 133 -21.85 18.99 14.37
C THR A 133 -20.98 18.63 15.56
N GLU A 134 -20.71 19.58 16.46
CA GLU A 134 -20.08 19.26 17.74
C GLU A 134 -20.90 18.19 18.49
N GLY A 135 -20.21 17.18 19.03
CA GLY A 135 -20.83 16.01 19.63
C GLY A 135 -20.99 14.80 18.69
N ASP A 136 -20.90 14.99 17.37
CA ASP A 136 -20.96 13.89 16.41
C ASP A 136 -19.78 12.94 16.56
N SER A 137 -19.90 11.75 15.97
CA SER A 137 -18.81 10.78 15.85
C SER A 137 -18.42 10.61 14.39
N VAL A 138 -17.13 10.77 14.08
CA VAL A 138 -16.59 10.53 12.74
C VAL A 138 -15.37 9.63 12.80
N THR A 139 -15.23 8.75 11.81
CA THR A 139 -14.08 7.87 11.67
C THR A 139 -13.36 8.14 10.35
N LEU A 140 -12.07 8.47 10.44
CA LEU A 140 -11.14 8.48 9.33
C LEU A 140 -10.54 7.08 9.18
N SER A 141 -10.50 6.53 7.96
CA SER A 141 -9.93 5.22 7.67
C SER A 141 -8.86 5.35 6.59
N CYS A 142 -7.69 4.77 6.84
CA CYS A 142 -6.53 4.76 5.97
C CYS A 142 -6.23 3.34 5.52
N GLU A 143 -6.09 3.14 4.22
CA GLU A 143 -5.83 1.84 3.60
C GLU A 143 -4.72 1.95 2.56
N VAL A 144 -4.13 0.82 2.16
CA VAL A 144 -3.19 0.76 1.04
C VAL A 144 -3.75 -0.25 0.05
N THR A 145 -4.17 0.23 -1.12
CA THR A 145 -4.72 -0.60 -2.19
C THR A 145 -3.71 -1.68 -2.61
N ASP A 146 -4.21 -2.87 -2.96
CA ASP A 146 -3.41 -4.02 -3.42
C ASP A 146 -2.39 -4.61 -2.43
N SER A 147 -2.52 -4.31 -1.13
CA SER A 147 -1.65 -4.88 -0.09
C SER A 147 -2.44 -5.56 1.03
N SER A 148 -2.20 -6.87 1.22
CA SER A 148 -2.93 -7.70 2.18
C SER A 148 -2.33 -7.82 3.59
N THR A 149 -1.29 -7.05 3.98
CA THR A 149 -0.64 -7.24 5.30
C THR A 149 -0.08 -6.00 6.00
N ASN A 150 -0.28 -5.98 7.33
CA ASN A 150 0.45 -5.33 8.43
C ASN A 150 1.05 -3.92 8.21
N TRP A 151 0.31 -3.01 7.58
CA TRP A 151 0.67 -1.59 7.64
C TRP A 151 0.34 -1.01 9.01
N THR A 152 1.29 -0.23 9.54
CA THR A 152 1.01 0.71 10.63
C THR A 152 0.80 2.07 10.01
N PHE A 153 -0.19 2.82 10.48
CA PHE A 153 -0.55 4.11 9.90
C PHE A 153 -0.25 5.24 10.86
N SER A 154 0.42 6.26 10.34
CA SER A 154 0.62 7.54 11.00
C SER A 154 -0.31 8.60 10.42
N TRP A 155 -0.90 9.40 11.30
CA TRP A 155 -1.85 10.45 10.96
C TRP A 155 -1.21 11.82 11.03
N PHE A 156 -1.52 12.67 10.06
CA PHE A 156 -0.99 14.01 9.93
C PHE A 156 -2.10 15.02 9.69
N THR A 157 -1.89 16.25 10.14
CA THR A 157 -2.74 17.39 9.81
C THR A 157 -1.93 18.48 9.10
N ALA A 158 -2.57 19.15 8.14
CA ALA A 158 -1.97 20.28 7.46
C ALA A 158 -2.04 21.52 8.36
N VAL A 159 -0.91 22.21 8.50
CA VAL A 159 -0.78 23.39 9.35
C VAL A 159 -0.10 24.54 8.59
N PRO A 160 -0.31 25.80 8.99
CA PRO A 160 0.50 26.91 8.51
C PRO A 160 1.98 26.66 8.78
N TYR A 161 2.85 27.27 7.97
CA TYR A 161 4.30 27.15 8.13
C TYR A 161 4.77 27.56 9.54
N ARG A 162 5.57 26.69 10.16
CA ARG A 162 6.32 26.89 11.40
C ARG A 162 7.69 26.25 11.23
N ASP A 163 8.72 26.78 11.88
CA ASP A 163 10.06 26.19 11.81
C ASP A 163 10.05 24.78 12.43
N GLY A 164 10.72 23.84 11.77
CA GLY A 164 10.82 22.44 12.21
C GLY A 164 9.70 21.49 11.74
N LEU A 165 8.74 21.95 10.93
CA LEU A 165 7.68 21.10 10.39
C LEU A 165 8.10 20.30 9.14
N THR A 166 7.52 19.11 8.99
CA THR A 166 7.70 18.27 7.81
C THR A 166 7.08 18.92 6.59
N GLN A 167 7.88 19.03 5.52
CA GLN A 167 7.45 19.56 4.23
C GLN A 167 7.08 18.40 3.29
N ILE A 168 5.89 18.44 2.72
CA ILE A 168 5.43 17.47 1.73
C ILE A 168 4.99 18.18 0.45
N LYS A 169 4.95 17.45 -0.66
CA LYS A 169 4.32 17.89 -1.91
C LYS A 169 3.04 17.11 -2.10
N ASN A 170 1.92 17.79 -2.35
CA ASN A 170 0.70 17.12 -2.79
C ASN A 170 0.81 16.70 -4.26
N ASN A 171 -0.23 16.03 -4.78
CA ASN A 171 -0.27 15.53 -6.15
C ASN A 171 -0.15 16.65 -7.20
N HIS A 172 -0.51 17.88 -6.85
CA HIS A 172 -0.43 19.06 -7.70
C HIS A 172 0.93 19.78 -7.61
N GLY A 173 1.90 19.24 -6.87
CA GLY A 173 3.24 19.80 -6.69
C GLY A 173 3.33 20.96 -5.70
N TYR A 174 2.23 21.30 -5.02
CA TYR A 174 2.22 22.33 -3.99
C TYR A 174 2.85 21.82 -2.70
N ILE A 175 3.76 22.64 -2.19
CA ILE A 175 4.34 22.46 -0.87
C ILE A 175 3.29 22.68 0.21
N MET A 176 3.20 21.75 1.15
CA MET A 176 2.39 21.79 2.37
C MET A 176 3.26 21.44 3.58
N HIS A 177 2.91 21.99 4.73
CA HIS A 177 3.53 21.67 6.01
C HIS A 177 2.58 20.82 6.84
N VAL A 178 3.11 19.73 7.39
CA VAL A 178 2.32 18.77 8.15
C VAL A 178 2.90 18.53 9.52
N GLU A 179 2.01 18.26 10.46
CA GLU A 179 2.33 17.90 11.83
C GLU A 179 1.75 16.52 12.14
N LEU A 180 2.55 15.71 12.84
CA LEU A 180 2.15 14.37 13.28
C LEU A 180 1.25 14.50 14.51
N PHE A 181 0.14 13.75 14.55
CA PHE A 181 -0.65 13.67 15.77
C PHE A 181 0.14 12.95 16.88
N SER A 182 0.11 13.46 18.11
CA SER A 182 0.84 12.85 19.25
C SER A 182 0.39 11.42 19.58
N ASP A 183 -0.86 11.05 19.22
CA ASP A 183 -1.46 9.72 19.40
C ASP A 183 -1.57 8.94 18.06
N SER A 184 -0.68 9.25 17.11
CA SER A 184 -0.78 8.81 15.71
C SER A 184 -0.37 7.36 15.45
N SER A 185 0.39 6.70 16.33
CA SER A 185 0.86 5.32 16.10
C SER A 185 -0.27 4.31 16.39
N ARG A 186 -1.27 4.28 15.50
CA ARG A 186 -2.38 3.33 15.59
C ARG A 186 -1.98 2.07 14.83
N GLY A 187 -1.35 1.13 15.53
CA GLY A 187 -1.05 -0.20 15.00
C GLY A 187 -2.28 -0.86 14.36
N SER A 188 -2.09 -1.69 13.33
CA SER A 188 -3.02 -2.57 12.58
C SER A 188 -4.44 -2.08 12.22
N GLY A 189 -4.92 -0.93 12.68
CA GLY A 189 -6.34 -0.59 12.63
C GLY A 189 -6.71 0.41 11.55
N GLY A 190 -5.75 1.18 11.03
CA GLY A 190 -5.96 2.20 9.99
C GLY A 190 -7.09 3.20 10.30
N LYS A 191 -7.65 3.22 11.51
CA LYS A 191 -8.89 3.93 11.84
C LYS A 191 -8.65 4.90 12.98
N TYR A 192 -9.08 6.13 12.75
CA TYR A 192 -9.02 7.22 13.70
C TYR A 192 -10.42 7.78 13.92
N THR A 193 -11.00 7.48 15.08
CA THR A 193 -12.34 7.93 15.46
C THR A 193 -12.26 9.14 16.37
N LEU A 194 -12.96 10.20 15.98
CA LEU A 194 -13.19 11.43 16.74
C LEU A 194 -14.59 11.35 17.35
N SER A 195 -14.65 11.21 18.68
CA SER A 195 -15.91 11.12 19.44
C SER A 195 -15.68 11.60 20.88
N PRO A 196 -16.27 12.73 21.32
CA PRO A 196 -17.09 13.65 20.52
C PRO A 196 -16.24 14.49 19.55
N ALA A 197 -16.79 14.80 18.38
CA ALA A 197 -16.26 15.79 17.47
C ALA A 197 -16.37 17.19 18.11
N ALA A 198 -15.35 18.02 17.92
CA ALA A 198 -15.23 19.36 18.50
C ALA A 198 -14.68 20.33 17.44
N LEU A 199 -14.96 21.62 17.58
CA LEU A 199 -14.51 22.64 16.60
C LEU A 199 -13.01 22.60 16.30
N ASN A 200 -12.19 22.30 17.30
CA ASN A 200 -10.72 22.22 17.16
C ASN A 200 -10.24 21.01 16.33
N HIS A 201 -11.10 20.04 16.05
CA HIS A 201 -10.80 18.92 15.15
C HIS A 201 -11.02 19.30 13.66
N THR A 202 -11.52 20.51 13.35
CA THR A 202 -11.62 20.99 11.96
C THR A 202 -10.22 21.18 11.35
N GLY A 203 -9.98 20.61 10.18
CA GLY A 203 -8.67 20.65 9.54
C GLY A 203 -8.58 19.82 8.27
N VAL A 204 -7.36 19.68 7.74
CA VAL A 204 -7.06 18.85 6.57
C VAL A 204 -6.21 17.68 7.03
N TYR A 205 -6.73 16.47 6.87
CA TYR A 205 -6.12 15.24 7.37
C TYR A 205 -5.44 14.47 6.25
N MET A 206 -4.38 13.77 6.63
CA MET A 206 -3.62 12.87 5.77
C MET A 206 -3.14 11.66 6.57
N CYS A 207 -2.86 10.57 5.88
CA CYS A 207 -2.22 9.40 6.48
C CYS A 207 -1.04 8.91 5.64
N ARG A 208 -0.13 8.19 6.31
CA ARG A 208 1.01 7.50 5.70
C ARG A 208 1.16 6.13 6.34
N GLY A 209 1.35 5.11 5.52
CA GLY A 209 1.64 3.75 5.99
C GLY A 209 3.14 3.52 6.15
N GLU A 210 3.50 2.71 7.13
CA GLU A 210 4.84 2.18 7.33
C GLU A 210 4.81 0.66 7.59
N ARG A 211 5.83 -0.04 7.08
CA ARG A 211 5.97 -1.50 7.21
C ARG A 211 7.44 -1.93 7.11
N GLY A 212 7.79 -3.01 7.80
CA GLY A 212 9.03 -3.76 7.59
C GLY A 212 10.25 -3.19 8.32
N GLU A 213 11.35 -3.94 8.27
CA GLU A 213 12.67 -3.56 8.79
C GLU A 213 13.72 -3.84 7.68
N PRO A 214 14.31 -2.82 7.04
CA PRO A 214 14.17 -1.38 7.31
C PRO A 214 12.79 -0.82 6.92
N VAL A 215 12.40 0.29 7.55
CA VAL A 215 11.06 0.88 7.40
C VAL A 215 10.80 1.33 5.95
N LEU A 216 9.83 0.68 5.30
CA LEU A 216 9.25 1.11 4.04
C LEU A 216 8.06 2.01 4.33
N HIS A 217 8.06 3.20 3.73
CA HIS A 217 6.94 4.12 3.81
C HIS A 217 6.15 4.18 2.52
N THR A 218 4.84 4.35 2.63
CA THR A 218 3.99 4.75 1.51
C THR A 218 4.22 6.22 1.15
N GLN A 219 3.70 6.62 -0.02
CA GLN A 219 3.36 8.02 -0.26
C GLN A 219 2.21 8.46 0.67
N TYR A 220 2.14 9.76 0.96
CA TYR A 220 1.03 10.34 1.71
C TYR A 220 -0.29 10.20 0.93
N SER A 221 -1.39 10.06 1.67
CA SER A 221 -2.73 10.06 1.09
C SER A 221 -3.11 11.38 0.46
N ASN A 222 -4.25 11.40 -0.24
CA ASN A 222 -4.88 12.66 -0.62
C ASN A 222 -5.22 13.47 0.64
N PRO A 223 -5.09 14.81 0.60
CA PRO A 223 -5.61 15.66 1.66
C PRO A 223 -7.13 15.51 1.75
N GLN A 224 -7.63 15.26 2.95
CA GLN A 224 -9.05 15.16 3.20
C GLN A 224 -9.50 16.24 4.18
N PRO A 225 -10.29 17.24 3.73
CA PRO A 225 -10.82 18.27 4.62
C PRO A 225 -11.94 17.69 5.50
N LEU A 226 -11.90 18.04 6.78
CA LEU A 226 -12.90 17.70 7.78
C LEU A 226 -13.41 18.99 8.42
N TRP A 227 -14.71 19.25 8.30
CA TRP A 227 -15.36 20.46 8.82
C TRP A 227 -16.37 20.08 9.90
N ILE A 228 -16.15 20.59 11.10
CA ILE A 228 -17.08 20.44 12.23
C ILE A 228 -17.66 21.82 12.52
N THR A 229 -18.98 21.91 12.56
CA THR A 229 -19.71 23.13 12.90
C THR A 229 -20.21 23.05 14.34
N GLY A 230 -20.12 24.13 15.09
CA GLY A 230 -20.84 24.22 16.37
C GLY A 230 -22.34 24.30 16.11
N GLU A 231 -23.16 24.17 17.17
CA GLU A 231 -24.62 24.47 17.13
C GLU A 231 -24.92 25.98 16.91
N SER A 232 -24.01 26.70 16.28
CA SER A 232 -24.14 28.13 16.00
C SER A 232 -25.12 28.37 14.84
N PRO A 233 -25.87 29.49 14.83
CA PRO A 233 -26.72 29.84 13.71
C PRO A 233 -25.90 29.87 12.40
N PRO A 234 -26.51 29.52 11.26
CA PRO A 234 -25.81 29.43 9.99
C PRO A 234 -25.14 30.77 9.65
N VAL A 235 -23.81 30.74 9.52
CA VAL A 235 -23.00 31.88 9.09
C VAL A 235 -23.04 31.94 7.56
N SER A 236 -23.29 33.11 7.00
CA SER A 236 -23.27 33.31 5.55
C SER A 236 -21.93 33.90 5.13
N LEU A 237 -21.28 33.27 4.15
CA LEU A 237 -20.14 33.88 3.46
C LEU A 237 -20.68 34.94 2.50
N ILE A 238 -20.29 36.18 2.72
CA ILE A 238 -20.64 37.33 1.89
C ILE A 238 -19.40 37.70 1.07
N ILE A 239 -19.57 37.72 -0.24
CA ILE A 239 -18.52 38.12 -1.20
C ILE A 239 -18.89 39.50 -1.72
N ASN A 240 -17.96 40.46 -1.69
CA ASN A 240 -18.15 41.77 -2.26
C ASN A 240 -16.97 42.15 -3.17
N PRO A 241 -17.19 42.43 -4.47
CA PRO A 241 -18.48 42.38 -5.18
C PRO A 241 -19.03 40.95 -5.28
N SER A 242 -20.34 40.79 -5.09
CA SER A 242 -21.01 39.46 -5.15
C SER A 242 -21.18 39.02 -6.60
N ARG A 243 -20.11 38.49 -7.19
CA ARG A 243 -20.06 38.01 -8.57
C ARG A 243 -19.25 36.71 -8.65
N THR A 244 -19.59 35.85 -9.61
CA THR A 244 -18.93 34.55 -9.79
C THR A 244 -17.59 34.64 -10.51
N GLN A 245 -17.30 35.77 -11.16
CA GLN A 245 -16.05 36.02 -11.88
C GLN A 245 -15.46 37.35 -11.44
N HIS A 246 -14.17 37.34 -11.09
CA HIS A 246 -13.41 38.52 -10.71
C HIS A 246 -12.21 38.68 -11.63
N PHE A 247 -11.87 39.94 -11.95
CA PHE A 247 -10.62 40.25 -12.65
C PHE A 247 -9.45 40.14 -11.68
N THR A 248 -8.30 39.68 -12.17
CA THR A 248 -7.10 39.41 -11.37
C THR A 248 -6.53 40.63 -10.64
N LYS A 249 -6.90 41.85 -11.05
CA LYS A 249 -6.47 43.12 -10.45
C LYS A 249 -7.54 43.76 -9.55
N ASP A 250 -8.74 43.19 -9.49
CA ASP A 250 -9.82 43.73 -8.69
C ASP A 250 -9.75 43.16 -7.27
N SER A 251 -9.79 44.04 -6.28
CA SER A 251 -9.94 43.62 -4.88
C SER A 251 -11.33 43.03 -4.65
N LEU A 252 -11.41 42.00 -3.83
CA LEU A 252 -12.66 41.49 -3.28
C LEU A 252 -12.54 41.42 -1.76
N SER A 253 -13.66 41.54 -1.06
CA SER A 253 -13.73 41.29 0.37
C SER A 253 -14.57 40.06 0.65
N LEU A 254 -14.05 39.17 1.49
CA LEU A 254 -14.79 38.04 2.05
C LEU A 254 -15.13 38.37 3.49
N SER A 255 -16.42 38.38 3.83
CA SER A 255 -16.88 38.49 5.22
C SER A 255 -17.72 37.28 5.61
N CYS A 256 -17.52 36.81 6.82
CA CYS A 256 -18.39 35.82 7.45
C CYS A 256 -19.22 36.53 8.51
N GLU A 257 -20.53 36.60 8.32
CA GLU A 257 -21.45 37.21 9.30
C GLU A 257 -22.51 36.19 9.75
N ASP A 258 -22.77 36.16 11.06
CA ASP A 258 -23.94 35.52 11.65
C ASP A 258 -25.07 36.55 11.80
N GLN A 259 -26.28 36.10 12.16
CA GLN A 259 -27.41 37.00 12.45
C GLN A 259 -27.19 37.86 13.73
N SER A 260 -26.07 37.68 14.44
CA SER A 260 -25.78 38.26 15.75
C SER A 260 -24.38 38.89 15.82
N LYS A 261 -24.03 39.75 14.86
CA LYS A 261 -22.87 40.68 14.89
C LYS A 261 -21.67 40.16 15.71
N SER A 262 -21.09 39.03 15.33
CA SER A 262 -20.10 38.39 16.19
C SER A 262 -18.65 38.82 15.90
N THR A 263 -18.05 39.47 16.90
CA THR A 263 -16.61 39.65 17.10
C THR A 263 -15.97 38.34 17.56
N GLY A 264 -15.17 37.69 16.71
CA GLY A 264 -14.39 36.50 17.11
C GLY A 264 -14.06 35.48 16.01
N TRP A 265 -14.67 35.60 14.83
CA TRP A 265 -14.45 34.64 13.73
C TRP A 265 -13.12 34.84 13.00
N THR A 266 -12.44 33.75 12.67
CA THR A 266 -11.22 33.76 11.84
C THR A 266 -11.53 33.19 10.46
N VAL A 267 -11.31 34.00 9.41
CA VAL A 267 -11.47 33.55 8.01
C VAL A 267 -10.21 32.81 7.57
N ARG A 268 -10.39 31.55 7.15
CA ARG A 268 -9.33 30.75 6.52
C ARG A 268 -9.73 30.43 5.09
N GLN A 269 -8.80 30.59 4.16
CA GLN A 269 -9.03 30.27 2.76
C GLN A 269 -8.45 28.89 2.45
N TYR A 270 -9.29 28.03 1.89
CA TYR A 270 -8.87 26.83 1.18
C TYR A 270 -9.00 27.09 -0.31
N THR A 271 -7.87 27.08 -1.02
CA THR A 271 -7.85 27.27 -2.47
C THR A 271 -7.83 25.93 -3.18
N TYR A 272 -8.10 25.92 -4.48
CA TYR A 272 -7.94 24.72 -5.32
C TYR A 272 -6.50 24.16 -5.30
N SER A 273 -5.52 24.96 -4.84
CA SER A 273 -4.15 24.48 -4.58
C SER A 273 -4.02 23.65 -3.30
N GLU A 274 -5.12 23.38 -2.58
CA GLU A 274 -5.22 22.58 -1.36
C GLU A 274 -4.41 23.12 -0.18
N ARG A 275 -3.96 24.38 -0.27
CA ARG A 275 -3.28 25.10 0.81
C ARG A 275 -4.29 25.78 1.71
N VAL A 276 -4.06 25.66 3.02
CA VAL A 276 -4.72 26.48 4.03
C VAL A 276 -3.93 27.78 4.21
N LEU A 277 -4.56 28.91 3.88
CA LEU A 277 -3.97 30.23 4.05
C LEU A 277 -4.76 31.04 5.07
N ASP A 278 -4.06 31.54 6.08
CA ASP A 278 -4.60 32.57 6.96
C ASP A 278 -4.69 33.91 6.20
N CYS A 279 -5.71 34.72 6.53
CA CYS A 279 -5.96 36.01 5.91
C CYS A 279 -4.70 36.90 5.84
N SER A 280 -3.84 36.86 6.85
CA SER A 280 -2.60 37.65 6.93
C SER A 280 -1.63 37.44 5.74
N ARG A 281 -1.79 36.38 4.95
CA ARG A 281 -0.93 36.09 3.79
C ARG A 281 -1.46 36.61 2.47
N TRP A 282 -2.73 36.97 2.38
CA TRP A 282 -3.37 37.34 1.12
C TRP A 282 -4.31 38.55 1.22
N GLY A 283 -4.46 39.10 2.43
CA GLY A 283 -5.27 40.27 2.70
C GLY A 283 -5.01 40.88 4.07
N SER A 284 -5.87 41.81 4.45
CA SER A 284 -5.88 42.55 5.69
C SER A 284 -7.13 42.19 6.51
N PHE A 285 -6.92 41.91 7.80
CA PHE A 285 -7.98 41.46 8.70
C PHE A 285 -8.69 42.66 9.35
N THR A 286 -10.02 42.73 9.21
CA THR A 286 -10.87 43.70 9.92
C THR A 286 -12.13 43.01 10.45
N GLY A 287 -12.12 42.62 11.73
CA GLY A 287 -13.23 41.85 12.31
C GLY A 287 -13.39 40.51 11.60
N SER A 288 -14.60 40.12 11.22
CA SER A 288 -14.83 38.88 10.46
C SER A 288 -14.60 39.00 8.93
N THR A 289 -13.96 40.09 8.49
CA THR A 289 -13.70 40.38 7.07
C THR A 289 -12.21 40.27 6.72
N CYS A 290 -11.92 39.62 5.60
CA CYS A 290 -10.61 39.63 4.95
C CYS A 290 -10.70 40.40 3.61
N LYS A 291 -9.85 41.43 3.45
CA LYS A 291 -9.78 42.29 2.26
C LYS A 291 -8.42 42.25 1.59
#